data_AF-A0A2W6BAA6-F1
#
_entry.id   AF-A0A2W6BAA6-F1
#
_cell.length_a   1.000
_cell.length_b   1.000
_cell.length_c   1.000
_cell.angle_alpha   90.00
_cell.angle_beta   90.00
_cell.angle_gamma   90.00
#
_symmetry.space_group_name_H-M   'P 1'
#
loop_
_entity.id
_entity.type
_entity.pdbx_description
1 polymer ?
#
loop_
_entity_poly.entity_id
_entity_poly.type
_entity_poly.pdbx_seq_one_letter_code
_entity_poly.pdbx_strand_id
1 'polypeptide(L)'
;MVWQQIRFVRDRKRMHAAYHAGDWQGFYSAVLAASAALEGLLFVALSVNVRQIMCHPAHAARAREVLGQLLSLLILAVLVLVPGQDRRVVGAELIAWGLVLIGASIRNQGRTVSRLPVEQRLAWIGRDMIFNIGTLLIPVAGITLIVGRLGGLYWLVPTVLIYLFWSLMNAWILVVQTAESQD
;
A
#
# COMPACT_ATOMS: atom_id res chain seq x y z
N MET A 1 -13.04 32.23 -26.59
CA MET A 1 -11.93 32.61 -25.70
C MET A 1 -12.08 32.11 -24.26
N VAL A 2 -13.24 32.26 -23.59
CA VAL A 2 -13.45 31.83 -22.18
C VAL A 2 -13.08 30.36 -21.89
N TRP A 3 -13.39 29.44 -22.81
CA TRP A 3 -13.08 28.02 -22.66
C TRP A 3 -11.58 27.68 -22.67
N GLN A 4 -10.74 28.49 -23.31
CA GLN A 4 -9.28 28.30 -23.25
C GLN A 4 -8.75 28.76 -21.88
N GLN A 5 -9.27 29.87 -21.37
CA GLN A 5 -8.86 30.44 -20.08
C GLN A 5 -9.24 29.54 -18.90
N ILE A 6 -10.41 28.91 -18.93
CA ILE A 6 -10.82 27.89 -17.95
C ILE A 6 -9.90 26.66 -17.99
N ARG A 7 -9.50 26.22 -19.19
CA ARG A 7 -8.57 25.08 -19.36
C ARG A 7 -7.20 25.41 -18.77
N PHE A 8 -6.65 26.58 -19.07
CA PHE A 8 -5.35 27.04 -18.56
C PHE A 8 -5.29 27.16 -17.04
N VAL A 9 -6.35 27.69 -16.40
CA VAL A 9 -6.40 27.78 -14.93
C VAL A 9 -6.50 26.39 -14.29
N ARG A 10 -7.29 25.49 -14.90
CA ARG A 10 -7.44 24.11 -14.41
C ARG A 10 -6.15 23.30 -14.56
N ASP A 11 -5.42 23.47 -15.65
CA ASP A 11 -4.15 22.77 -15.87
C ASP A 11 -3.04 23.25 -14.93
N ARG A 12 -2.96 24.56 -14.62
CA ARG A 12 -2.02 25.08 -13.62
C ARG A 12 -2.30 24.53 -12.22
N LYS A 13 -3.56 24.53 -11.76
CA LYS A 13 -3.92 23.96 -10.45
C LYS A 13 -3.58 22.46 -10.35
N ARG A 14 -3.80 21.69 -11.42
CA ARG A 14 -3.46 20.26 -11.49
C ARG A 14 -1.95 20.00 -11.41
N MET A 15 -1.14 20.83 -12.07
CA MET A 15 0.32 20.70 -11.98
C MET A 15 0.84 21.06 -10.59
N HIS A 16 0.31 22.10 -9.94
CA HIS A 16 0.69 22.43 -8.56
C HIS A 16 0.30 21.30 -7.58
N ALA A 17 -0.94 20.81 -7.64
CA ALA A 17 -1.40 19.76 -6.73
C ALA A 17 -0.58 18.46 -6.85
N ALA A 18 -0.18 18.04 -8.05
CA ALA A 18 0.63 16.83 -8.25
C ALA A 18 1.97 16.82 -7.47
N TYR A 19 2.48 18.01 -7.13
CA TYR A 19 3.85 18.21 -6.67
C TYR A 19 3.95 18.89 -5.29
N HIS A 20 2.83 19.33 -4.71
CA HIS A 20 2.77 19.91 -3.37
C HIS A 20 2.05 18.96 -2.41
N ALA A 21 2.80 18.37 -1.47
CA ALA A 21 2.25 17.47 -0.46
C ALA A 21 1.13 18.13 0.38
N GLY A 22 1.23 19.44 0.62
CA GLY A 22 0.22 20.20 1.36
C GLY A 22 -1.19 20.15 0.74
N ASP A 23 -1.30 20.09 -0.60
CA ASP A 23 -2.60 19.98 -1.27
C ASP A 23 -3.27 18.61 -1.07
N TRP A 24 -2.50 17.60 -0.63
CA TRP A 24 -2.98 16.23 -0.40
C TRP A 24 -3.20 15.90 1.08
N GLN A 25 -3.02 16.88 1.98
CA GLN A 25 -3.08 16.66 3.42
C GLN A 25 -4.40 16.00 3.85
N GLY A 26 -5.54 16.45 3.31
CA GLY A 26 -6.85 15.85 3.61
C GLY A 26 -6.97 14.38 3.17
N PHE A 27 -6.43 14.05 2.00
CA PHE A 27 -6.44 12.68 1.50
C PHE A 27 -5.57 11.76 2.37
N TYR A 28 -4.31 12.12 2.62
CA TYR A 28 -3.41 11.27 3.41
C TYR A 28 -3.81 11.22 4.88
N SER A 29 -4.44 12.26 5.44
CA SER A 29 -5.01 12.20 6.79
C SER A 29 -6.14 11.17 6.88
N ALA A 30 -7.01 11.11 5.87
CA ALA A 30 -8.07 10.11 5.81
C ALA A 30 -7.52 8.69 5.63
N VAL A 31 -6.51 8.52 4.78
CA VAL A 31 -5.83 7.22 4.59
C VAL A 31 -5.16 6.76 5.88
N LEU A 32 -4.45 7.66 6.56
CA LEU A 32 -3.80 7.39 7.85
C LEU A 32 -4.82 6.92 8.90
N ALA A 33 -5.94 7.64 9.03
CA ALA A 33 -6.99 7.29 9.98
C ALA A 33 -7.64 5.95 9.64
N ALA A 34 -7.94 5.71 8.36
CA ALA A 34 -8.56 4.47 7.91
C ALA A 34 -7.63 3.26 8.10
N SER A 35 -6.35 3.37 7.74
CA SER A 35 -5.40 2.27 7.93
C SER A 35 -5.16 1.97 9.41
N ALA A 36 -5.01 2.99 10.25
CA ALA A 36 -4.87 2.82 11.69
C ALA A 36 -6.09 2.16 12.34
N ALA A 37 -7.30 2.55 11.92
CA ALA A 37 -8.54 1.94 12.41
C ALA A 37 -8.65 0.46 12.01
N LEU A 38 -8.35 0.13 10.75
CA LEU A 38 -8.37 -1.26 10.28
C LEU A 38 -7.28 -2.11 10.95
N GLU A 39 -6.09 -1.55 11.18
CA GLU A 39 -4.99 -2.23 11.85
C GLU A 39 -5.36 -2.54 13.31
N GLY A 40 -6.01 -1.59 14.01
CA GLY A 40 -6.54 -1.81 15.36
C GLY A 40 -7.61 -2.89 15.42
N LEU A 41 -8.59 -2.87 14.51
CA LEU A 41 -9.63 -3.91 14.43
C LEU A 41 -9.03 -5.29 14.13
N LEU A 42 -8.06 -5.36 13.22
CA LEU A 42 -7.36 -6.60 12.91
C LEU A 42 -6.59 -7.11 14.12
N PHE A 43 -5.86 -6.25 14.83
CA PHE A 43 -5.15 -6.65 16.05
C PHE A 43 -6.09 -7.25 17.10
N VAL A 44 -7.28 -6.65 17.29
CA VAL A 44 -8.32 -7.21 18.17
C VAL A 44 -8.77 -8.59 17.69
N ALA A 45 -9.13 -8.74 16.42
CA ALA A 45 -9.56 -10.02 15.85
C ALA A 45 -8.50 -11.13 15.98
N LEU A 46 -7.23 -10.78 15.74
CA LEU A 46 -6.09 -11.67 15.90
C LEU A 46 -5.87 -12.06 17.36
N SER A 47 -6.07 -11.14 18.31
CA SER A 47 -5.86 -11.40 19.74
C SER A 47 -6.84 -12.43 20.30
N VAL A 48 -8.09 -12.42 19.84
CA VAL A 48 -9.12 -13.38 20.25
C VAL A 48 -8.87 -14.75 19.65
N ASN A 49 -8.33 -14.81 18.43
CA ASN A 49 -8.12 -16.06 17.67
C ASN A 49 -6.65 -16.52 17.64
N VAL A 50 -5.80 -16.00 18.54
CA VAL A 50 -4.33 -16.14 18.43
C VAL A 50 -3.87 -17.59 18.40
N ARG A 51 -4.55 -18.48 19.17
CA ARG A 51 -4.24 -19.91 19.20
C ARG A 51 -4.48 -20.58 17.85
N GLN A 52 -5.63 -20.34 17.21
CA GLN A 52 -5.96 -20.92 15.90
C GLN A 52 -5.02 -20.42 14.81
N ILE A 53 -4.67 -19.13 14.86
CA ILE A 53 -3.80 -18.50 13.86
C ILE A 53 -2.35 -19.00 13.99
N MET A 54 -1.87 -19.23 15.22
CA MET A 54 -0.52 -19.74 15.47
C MET A 54 -0.38 -21.24 15.22
N CYS A 55 -1.47 -22.01 15.27
CA CYS A 55 -1.46 -23.45 14.95
C CYS A 55 -1.22 -23.73 13.46
N HIS A 56 -1.61 -22.83 12.57
CA HIS A 56 -1.44 -23.02 11.12
C HIS A 56 -0.52 -21.94 10.51
N PRO A 57 0.65 -22.32 9.97
CA PRO A 57 1.62 -21.36 9.43
C PRO A 57 1.07 -20.54 8.26
N ALA A 58 0.07 -21.03 7.54
CA ALA A 58 -0.61 -20.30 6.47
C ALA A 58 -1.46 -19.11 6.99
N HIS A 59 -2.17 -19.27 8.11
CA HIS A 59 -2.98 -18.19 8.70
C HIS A 59 -2.07 -17.12 9.33
N ALA A 60 -1.02 -17.53 10.03
CA ALA A 60 -0.01 -16.60 10.55
C ALA A 60 0.70 -15.82 9.43
N ALA A 61 0.99 -16.45 8.29
CA ALA A 61 1.57 -15.75 7.13
C ALA A 61 0.62 -14.69 6.57
N ARG A 62 -0.67 -15.00 6.42
CA ARG A 62 -1.69 -14.04 5.96
C ARG A 62 -1.89 -12.89 6.93
N ALA A 63 -1.98 -13.15 8.23
CA ALA A 63 -2.11 -12.11 9.24
C ALA A 63 -0.97 -11.08 9.15
N ARG A 64 0.28 -11.55 9.03
CA ARG A 64 1.44 -10.68 8.84
C ARG A 64 1.40 -9.90 7.53
N GLU A 65 0.90 -10.51 6.46
CA GLU A 65 0.77 -9.85 5.15
C GLU A 65 -0.20 -8.66 5.24
N VAL A 66 -1.39 -8.88 5.82
CA VAL A 66 -2.41 -7.84 5.99
C VAL A 66 -1.92 -6.71 6.90
N LEU A 67 -1.32 -7.06 8.05
CA LEU A 67 -0.74 -6.08 8.97
C LEU A 67 0.37 -5.28 8.29
N GLY A 68 1.27 -5.95 7.57
CA GLY A 68 2.35 -5.29 6.85
C GLY A 68 1.84 -4.31 5.79
N GLN A 69 0.73 -4.63 5.11
CA GLN A 69 0.11 -3.76 4.11
C GLN A 69 -0.54 -2.52 4.73
N LEU A 70 -1.30 -2.69 5.82
CA LEU A 70 -1.92 -1.57 6.53
C LEU A 70 -0.87 -0.65 7.15
N LEU A 71 0.17 -1.23 7.76
CA LEU A 71 1.31 -0.49 8.29
C LEU A 71 2.05 0.26 7.17
N SER A 72 2.17 -0.33 5.98
CA SER A 72 2.79 0.34 4.83
C SER A 72 1.99 1.55 4.36
N LEU A 73 0.66 1.48 4.37
CA LEU A 73 -0.20 2.63 4.09
C LEU A 73 -0.07 3.71 5.15
N LEU A 74 0.02 3.31 6.42
CA LEU A 74 0.21 4.21 7.55
C LEU A 74 1.54 4.97 7.39
N ILE A 75 2.64 4.26 7.19
CA ILE A 75 3.97 4.85 6.98
C ILE A 75 3.95 5.79 5.77
N LEU A 76 3.38 5.35 4.64
CA LEU A 76 3.30 6.16 3.43
C LEU A 76 2.51 7.45 3.66
N ALA A 77 1.38 7.38 4.38
CA ALA A 77 0.61 8.56 4.74
C ALA A 77 1.40 9.50 5.67
N VAL A 78 2.11 8.97 6.66
CA VAL A 78 2.97 9.77 7.56
C VAL A 78 4.05 10.50 6.77
N LEU A 79 4.78 9.81 5.89
CA LEU A 79 5.85 10.40 5.08
C LEU A 79 5.33 11.59 4.26
N VAL A 80 4.16 11.46 3.63
CA VAL A 80 3.59 12.55 2.82
C VAL A 80 3.00 13.69 3.68
N LEU A 81 2.57 13.40 4.91
CA LEU A 81 1.93 14.40 5.79
C LEU A 81 2.90 15.34 6.49
N VAL A 82 4.20 15.05 6.49
CA VAL A 82 5.20 15.88 7.18
C VAL A 82 5.23 17.28 6.55
N PRO A 83 4.83 18.34 7.30
CA PRO A 83 4.74 19.67 6.74
C PRO A 83 6.14 20.27 6.48
N GLY A 84 6.26 21.05 5.41
CA GLY A 84 7.48 21.80 5.11
C GLY A 84 8.61 20.99 4.44
N GLN A 85 8.37 19.73 4.05
CA GLN A 85 9.35 18.97 3.28
C GLN A 85 9.48 19.48 1.84
N ASP A 86 10.72 19.55 1.35
CA ASP A 86 10.99 19.74 -0.07
C ASP A 86 10.49 18.52 -0.86
N ARG A 87 9.96 18.77 -2.05
CA ARG A 87 9.46 17.75 -2.98
C ARG A 87 10.48 16.65 -3.25
N ARG A 88 11.76 16.98 -3.28
CA ARG A 88 12.84 16.00 -3.49
C ARG A 88 13.02 15.06 -2.30
N VAL A 89 12.80 15.56 -1.07
CA VAL A 89 12.91 14.77 0.17
C VAL A 89 11.78 13.74 0.22
N VAL A 90 10.53 14.18 0.03
CA VAL A 90 9.37 13.27 -0.07
C VAL A 90 9.60 12.21 -1.15
N GLY A 91 10.11 12.61 -2.32
CA GLY A 91 10.39 11.70 -3.42
C GLY A 91 11.44 10.65 -3.05
N ALA A 92 12.51 11.04 -2.35
CA ALA A 92 13.55 10.13 -1.88
C ALA A 92 13.02 9.16 -0.80
N GLU A 93 12.19 9.64 0.13
CA GLU A 93 11.54 8.82 1.15
C GLU A 93 10.62 7.76 0.52
N LEU A 94 9.83 8.14 -0.48
CA LEU A 94 8.97 7.21 -1.22
C LEU A 94 9.78 6.15 -1.99
N ILE A 95 10.90 6.53 -2.61
CA ILE A 95 11.79 5.58 -3.28
C ILE A 95 12.41 4.60 -2.27
N ALA A 96 12.94 5.12 -1.16
CA ALA A 96 13.54 4.30 -0.12
C ALA A 96 12.51 3.31 0.45
N TRP A 97 11.30 3.77 0.75
CA TRP A 97 10.22 2.92 1.24
C TRP A 97 9.79 1.88 0.19
N GLY A 98 9.63 2.29 -1.06
CA GLY A 98 9.32 1.38 -2.17
C GLY A 98 10.37 0.27 -2.32
N LEU A 99 11.66 0.59 -2.22
CA LEU A 99 12.74 -0.38 -2.28
C LEU A 99 12.72 -1.36 -1.10
N VAL A 100 12.40 -0.88 0.11
CA VAL A 100 12.23 -1.74 1.29
C VAL A 100 11.10 -2.74 1.06
N LEU A 101 9.96 -2.29 0.53
CA LEU A 101 8.81 -3.16 0.24
C LEU A 101 9.12 -4.18 -0.85
N ILE A 102 9.80 -3.76 -1.93
CA ILE A 102 10.26 -4.67 -3.00
C ILE A 102 11.22 -5.72 -2.42
N GLY A 103 12.19 -5.30 -1.61
CA GLY A 103 13.13 -6.22 -0.96
C GLY A 103 12.44 -7.21 -0.02
N ALA A 104 11.46 -6.75 0.75
CA ALA A 104 10.64 -7.60 1.61
C ALA A 104 9.81 -8.61 0.78
N SER A 105 9.20 -8.16 -0.32
CA SER A 105 8.44 -9.00 -1.25
C SER A 105 9.31 -10.10 -1.84
N ILE A 106 10.48 -9.74 -2.40
CA ILE A 106 11.43 -10.70 -2.99
C ILE A 106 11.91 -11.71 -1.94
N ARG A 107 12.22 -11.27 -0.72
CA ARG A 107 12.63 -12.16 0.37
C ARG A 107 11.52 -13.15 0.76
N ASN A 108 10.27 -12.67 0.79
CA ASN A 108 9.11 -13.48 1.14
C ASN A 108 8.79 -14.50 0.03
N GLN A 109 8.86 -14.08 -1.23
CA GLN A 109 8.76 -14.95 -2.39
C GLN A 109 9.88 -15.99 -2.38
N GLY A 110 11.15 -15.61 -2.22
CA GLY A 110 12.28 -16.54 -2.24
C GLY A 110 12.16 -17.65 -1.18
N ARG A 111 11.67 -17.33 0.02
CA ARG A 111 11.42 -18.32 1.07
C ARG A 111 10.24 -19.24 0.78
N THR A 112 9.16 -18.69 0.22
CA THR A 112 7.91 -19.44 -0.04
C THR A 112 8.02 -20.30 -1.28
N VAL A 113 8.59 -19.75 -2.35
CA VAL A 113 8.82 -20.40 -3.65
C VAL A 113 9.78 -21.58 -3.50
N SER A 114 10.80 -21.49 -2.63
CA SER A 114 11.70 -22.63 -2.32
C SER A 114 11.01 -23.83 -1.67
N ARG A 115 9.81 -23.64 -1.10
CA ARG A 115 9.07 -24.67 -0.36
C ARG A 115 7.81 -25.17 -1.10
N LEU A 116 7.48 -24.60 -2.26
CA LEU A 116 6.26 -24.93 -3.01
C LEU A 116 6.54 -25.76 -4.27
N PRO A 117 5.71 -26.77 -4.58
CA PRO A 117 5.74 -27.51 -5.86
C PRO A 117 5.52 -26.58 -7.06
N VAL A 118 6.17 -26.91 -8.20
CA VAL A 118 6.21 -26.07 -9.42
C VAL A 118 4.82 -25.69 -9.95
N GLU A 119 3.85 -26.60 -9.83
CA GLU A 119 2.48 -26.40 -10.33
C GLU A 119 1.70 -25.32 -9.57
N GLN A 120 1.96 -25.17 -8.27
CA GLN A 120 1.32 -24.14 -7.45
C GLN A 120 2.06 -22.79 -7.53
N ARG A 121 3.31 -22.77 -8.00
CA ARG A 121 4.09 -21.53 -8.13
C ARG A 121 3.47 -20.55 -9.11
N LEU A 122 2.98 -21.00 -10.26
CA LEU A 122 2.38 -20.10 -11.27
C LEU A 122 1.11 -19.41 -10.74
N ALA A 123 0.24 -20.14 -10.06
CA ALA A 123 -0.97 -19.58 -9.45
C ALA A 123 -0.64 -18.60 -8.32
N TRP A 124 0.41 -18.87 -7.54
CA TRP A 124 0.89 -17.98 -6.48
C TRP A 124 1.52 -16.69 -7.05
N ILE A 125 2.34 -16.80 -8.10
CA ILE A 125 2.95 -15.66 -8.80
C ILE A 125 1.88 -14.79 -9.44
N GLY A 126 0.85 -15.39 -10.07
CA GLY A 126 -0.28 -14.66 -10.63
C GLY A 126 -1.06 -13.86 -9.57
N ARG A 127 -1.23 -14.43 -8.37
CA ARG A 127 -1.85 -13.73 -7.23
C ARG A 127 -0.99 -12.58 -6.71
N ASP A 128 0.33 -12.77 -6.64
CA ASP A 128 1.29 -11.79 -6.15
C ASP A 128 1.57 -10.65 -7.16
N MET A 129 1.16 -10.82 -8.42
CA MET A 129 1.37 -9.86 -9.50
C MET A 129 0.63 -8.53 -9.26
N ILE A 130 -0.62 -8.59 -8.77
CA ILE A 130 -1.45 -7.41 -8.46
C ILE A 130 -0.80 -6.59 -7.33
N PHE A 131 -0.21 -7.27 -6.35
CA PHE A 131 0.50 -6.65 -5.24
C PHE A 131 1.84 -6.02 -5.66
N ASN A 132 2.59 -6.70 -6.53
CA ASN A 132 3.82 -6.14 -7.10
C ASN A 132 3.55 -4.86 -7.89
N ILE A 133 2.44 -4.78 -8.63
CA ILE A 133 2.06 -3.56 -9.36
C ILE A 133 1.90 -2.38 -8.38
N GLY A 134 1.06 -2.51 -7.35
CA GLY A 134 0.84 -1.43 -6.37
C GLY A 134 2.13 -0.97 -5.67
N THR A 135 3.02 -1.92 -5.39
CA THR A 135 4.33 -1.67 -4.74
C THR A 135 5.30 -0.96 -5.67
N LEU A 136 5.32 -1.30 -6.97
CA LEU A 136 6.15 -0.63 -7.98
C LEU A 136 5.69 0.81 -8.26
N LEU A 137 4.41 1.13 -8.04
CA LEU A 137 3.90 2.48 -8.21
C LEU A 137 4.45 3.48 -7.16
N ILE A 138 4.88 3.00 -5.99
CA ILE A 138 5.45 3.85 -4.92
C ILE A 138 6.79 4.49 -5.35
N PRO A 139 7.83 3.74 -5.77
CA PRO A 139 9.06 4.34 -6.25
C PRO A 139 8.86 5.11 -7.55
N VAL A 140 7.91 4.72 -8.42
CA VAL A 140 7.54 5.51 -9.60
C VAL A 140 6.98 6.88 -9.20
N ALA A 141 6.11 6.94 -8.18
CA ALA A 141 5.62 8.18 -7.63
C ALA A 141 6.78 9.05 -7.12
N GLY A 142 7.73 8.47 -6.37
CA GLY A 142 8.91 9.18 -5.88
C GLY A 142 9.83 9.71 -6.99
N ILE A 143 10.12 8.90 -8.01
CA ILE A 143 10.95 9.30 -9.17
C ILE A 143 10.26 10.44 -9.94
N THR A 144 8.97 10.31 -10.23
CA THR A 144 8.22 11.36 -10.94
C THR A 144 8.09 12.65 -10.12
N LEU A 145 8.06 12.54 -8.79
CA LEU A 145 8.10 13.67 -7.87
C LEU A 145 9.45 14.41 -7.94
N ILE A 146 10.58 13.69 -7.96
CA ILE A 146 11.91 14.30 -8.09
C ILE A 146 12.08 14.97 -9.45
N VAL A 147 11.72 14.27 -10.53
CA VAL A 147 11.82 14.76 -11.91
C VAL A 147 10.87 15.93 -12.17
N GLY A 148 9.76 16.04 -11.44
CA GLY A 148 8.78 17.12 -11.59
C GLY A 148 7.93 17.04 -12.84
N ARG A 149 7.86 15.84 -13.44
CA ARG A 149 7.11 15.55 -14.66
C ARG A 149 6.39 14.21 -14.45
N LEU A 150 5.26 13.99 -15.13
CA LEU A 150 4.51 12.72 -15.16
C LEU A 150 3.60 12.39 -13.96
N GLY A 151 3.16 13.38 -13.17
CA GLY A 151 1.99 13.21 -12.27
C GLY A 151 2.30 13.00 -10.78
N GLY A 152 3.56 12.76 -10.38
CA GLY A 152 3.97 12.84 -8.97
C GLY A 152 3.11 12.01 -8.02
N LEU A 153 2.50 12.67 -7.03
CA LEU A 153 1.67 12.03 -5.99
C LEU A 153 0.40 11.35 -6.53
N TYR A 154 -0.03 11.65 -7.76
CA TYR A 154 -1.21 10.97 -8.36
C TYR A 154 -1.01 9.45 -8.49
N TRP A 155 0.23 8.98 -8.62
CA TRP A 155 0.54 7.55 -8.69
C TRP A 155 0.29 6.81 -7.37
N LEU A 156 0.24 7.52 -6.25
CA LEU A 156 -0.03 6.91 -4.94
C LEU A 156 -1.52 6.63 -4.73
N VAL A 157 -2.42 7.34 -5.41
CA VAL A 157 -3.87 7.09 -5.31
C VAL A 157 -4.23 5.64 -5.67
N PRO A 158 -3.85 5.10 -6.85
CA PRO A 158 -4.12 3.70 -7.17
C PRO A 158 -3.37 2.74 -6.24
N THR A 159 -2.17 3.07 -5.75
CA THR A 159 -1.47 2.26 -4.73
C THR A 159 -2.30 2.11 -3.47
N VAL A 160 -2.83 3.23 -2.95
CA VAL A 160 -3.67 3.23 -1.74
C VAL A 160 -4.92 2.37 -1.95
N LEU A 161 -5.60 2.52 -3.10
CA LEU A 161 -6.79 1.74 -3.40
C LEU A 161 -6.50 0.24 -3.50
N ILE A 162 -5.41 -0.15 -4.18
CA ILE A 162 -5.00 -1.55 -4.31
C ILE A 162 -4.69 -2.13 -2.93
N TYR A 163 -3.91 -1.42 -2.11
CA TYR A 163 -3.52 -1.91 -0.78
C TYR A 163 -4.71 -2.01 0.16
N LEU A 164 -5.63 -1.04 0.17
CA LEU A 164 -6.84 -1.11 0.98
C LEU A 164 -7.73 -2.28 0.57
N PHE A 165 -8.01 -2.41 -0.74
CA PHE A 165 -8.86 -3.48 -1.24
C PHE A 165 -8.26 -4.86 -0.98
N TRP A 166 -6.97 -5.02 -1.25
CA TRP A 166 -6.25 -6.27 -1.05
C TRP A 166 -6.16 -6.67 0.43
N SER A 167 -5.86 -5.70 1.29
CA SER A 167 -5.83 -5.89 2.74
C SER A 167 -7.20 -6.32 3.26
N LEU A 168 -8.28 -5.67 2.82
CA LEU A 168 -9.64 -6.00 3.25
C LEU A 168 -10.07 -7.40 2.79
N MET A 169 -9.77 -7.77 1.54
CA MET A 169 -10.03 -9.12 1.02
C MET A 169 -9.29 -10.18 1.83
N ASN A 170 -8.00 -9.97 2.12
CA ASN A 170 -7.22 -10.93 2.90
C ASN A 170 -7.69 -11.01 4.36
N ALA A 171 -8.05 -9.88 4.98
CA ALA A 171 -8.62 -9.84 6.32
C ALA A 171 -9.94 -10.62 6.37
N TRP A 172 -10.84 -10.41 5.40
CA TRP A 172 -12.10 -11.14 5.28
C TRP A 172 -11.88 -12.65 5.19
N ILE A 173 -10.99 -13.09 4.29
CA ILE A 173 -10.71 -14.51 4.12
C ILE A 173 -10.13 -15.10 5.42
N LEU A 174 -9.29 -14.35 6.14
CA LEU A 174 -8.75 -14.81 7.42
C LEU A 174 -9.86 -15.02 8.45
N VAL A 175 -10.80 -14.09 8.55
CA VAL A 175 -11.96 -14.20 9.46
C VAL A 175 -12.84 -15.39 9.10
N VAL A 176 -13.19 -15.55 7.83
CA VAL A 176 -14.02 -16.68 7.36
C VAL A 176 -13.34 -18.02 7.64
N GLN A 177 -12.04 -18.13 7.34
CA GLN A 177 -11.28 -19.36 7.60
C GLN A 177 -11.20 -19.71 9.08
N THR A 178 -11.09 -18.71 9.96
CA THR A 178 -11.13 -18.97 11.41
C THR A 178 -12.51 -19.39 11.90
N ALA A 179 -13.58 -18.83 11.32
CA ALA A 179 -14.96 -19.18 11.67
C ALA A 179 -15.31 -20.62 11.24
N GLU A 180 -14.96 -21.02 10.01
CA GLU A 180 -15.19 -22.38 9.50
C GLU A 180 -14.45 -23.45 10.31
N SER A 181 -13.33 -23.10 10.97
CA SER A 181 -12.58 -24.05 11.81
C SER A 181 -13.20 -24.32 13.20
N GLN A 182 -14.31 -23.64 13.54
CA GLN A 182 -15.02 -23.83 14.81
C GLN A 182 -16.17 -24.84 14.72
N ASP A 183 -16.63 -25.18 13.51
CA ASP A 183 -17.64 -26.22 13.22
C ASP A 183 -16.97 -27.59 12.94
#